data_AF-A0A7D4ABV0-F1
#
_entry.id   AF-A0A7D4ABV0-F1
#
_cell.length_a   1.000
_cell.length_b   1.000
_cell.length_c   1.000
_cell.angle_alpha   90.00
_cell.angle_beta   90.00
_cell.angle_gamma   90.00
#
_symmetry.space_group_name_H-M   'P 1'
#
loop_
_entity.id
_entity.type
_entity.pdbx_description
1 polymer ?
#
loop_
_entity_poly.entity_id
_entity_poly.type
_entity_poly.pdbx_seq_one_letter_code
_entity_poly.pdbx_strand_id
1 'polypeptide(L)'
;MTAQMRTGPAARDPDFRGIDPPALAQVIKQLRDAQAAISGWLNGHRPPAGVSQAGYRQADQVAHWVSGQLGMLERRYNFAVSHPDPGGGVDAPPVPRPAPAPKRTGGTPGGTPRPVRPPGRTSPVHKVAPTPHGAGDLGGYPDRPAAQKAARADALAVAAAVRGGKAVPDAVWKRLKADAGDPDYTETLYARLGPEGAAGLVGAAHGDAARLKVIQESLGTSSRHLTIDVKWLRAFLAEADRAGVRPSAVRVVTEADLSARTREAVARLHLDGTVHAEAAPPDGQAAPHHPAGTQQHPTSTPQHPTSIPKSTPSTVA
;
A
#
# COMPACT_ATOMS: atom_id res chain seq x y z
N MET A 1 -7.45 26.56 20.36
CA MET A 1 -8.12 25.36 20.90
C MET A 1 -7.30 24.09 20.61
N THR A 2 -6.06 23.98 21.10
CA THR A 2 -5.12 22.90 20.71
C THR A 2 -4.43 22.21 21.89
N ALA A 3 -4.75 22.57 23.13
CA ALA A 3 -4.05 22.05 24.31
C ALA A 3 -4.69 20.78 24.91
N GLN A 4 -6.00 20.55 24.72
CA GLN A 4 -6.70 19.42 25.35
C GLN A 4 -6.50 18.07 24.66
N MET A 5 -5.99 18.02 23.42
CA MET A 5 -5.69 16.73 22.76
C MET A 5 -4.38 16.08 23.25
N ARG A 6 -3.54 16.81 24.01
CA ARG A 6 -2.23 16.32 24.48
C ARG A 6 -2.20 15.79 25.91
N THR A 7 -3.31 15.81 26.65
CA THR A 7 -3.37 15.36 28.05
C THR A 7 -4.38 14.25 28.30
N GLY A 8 -5.02 13.71 27.26
CA GLY A 8 -5.93 12.58 27.37
C GLY A 8 -5.18 11.25 27.61
N PRO A 9 -5.88 10.17 28.04
CA PRO A 9 -5.28 8.86 28.27
C PRO A 9 -4.45 8.34 27.08
N ALA A 10 -4.88 8.67 25.86
CA ALA A 10 -4.23 8.33 24.59
C ALA A 10 -2.85 9.00 24.38
N ALA A 11 -2.56 10.14 25.03
CA ALA A 11 -1.26 10.81 24.93
C ALA A 11 -0.12 10.05 25.64
N ARG A 12 -0.45 8.97 26.37
CA ARG A 12 0.51 8.11 27.08
C ARG A 12 0.89 6.86 26.29
N ASP A 13 0.19 6.56 25.21
CA ASP A 13 0.48 5.41 24.36
C ASP A 13 1.51 5.83 23.28
N PRO A 14 2.74 5.28 23.30
CA PRO A 14 3.76 5.60 22.29
C PRO A 14 3.34 5.21 20.86
N ASP A 15 2.35 4.34 20.73
CA ASP A 15 1.81 3.86 19.45
C ASP A 15 0.57 4.64 19.00
N PHE A 16 0.07 5.59 19.79
CA PHE A 16 -1.08 6.42 19.40
C PHE A 16 -0.69 7.41 18.29
N ARG A 17 -1.12 7.12 17.07
CA ARG A 17 -0.84 7.94 15.88
C ARG A 17 -1.72 9.18 15.81
N GLY A 18 -2.91 9.13 16.40
CA GLY A 18 -3.85 10.25 16.45
C GLY A 18 -4.41 10.67 15.08
N ILE A 19 -4.41 9.75 14.11
CA ILE A 19 -4.98 9.95 12.77
C ILE A 19 -6.23 9.09 12.66
N ASP A 20 -7.39 9.73 12.55
CA ASP A 20 -8.68 9.10 12.20
C ASP A 20 -8.74 8.95 10.66
N PRO A 21 -8.63 7.72 10.10
CA PRO A 21 -8.59 7.55 8.65
C PRO A 21 -9.89 8.00 7.95
N PRO A 22 -11.11 7.69 8.44
CA PRO A 22 -12.35 8.28 7.93
C PRO A 22 -12.35 9.82 7.89
N ALA A 23 -11.95 10.49 8.96
CA ALA A 23 -11.91 11.95 9.00
C ALA A 23 -10.89 12.51 8.00
N LEU A 24 -9.70 11.90 7.91
CA LEU A 24 -8.67 12.31 6.97
C LEU A 24 -9.11 12.08 5.51
N ALA A 25 -9.80 10.98 5.21
CA ALA A 25 -10.38 10.71 3.90
C ALA A 25 -11.37 11.81 3.49
N GLN A 26 -12.21 12.26 4.42
CA GLN A 26 -13.16 13.35 4.19
C GLN A 26 -12.44 14.68 3.88
N VAL A 27 -11.37 15.00 4.61
CA VAL A 27 -10.54 16.20 4.35
C VAL A 27 -9.90 16.12 2.97
N ILE A 28 -9.28 14.98 2.61
CA ILE A 28 -8.68 14.76 1.29
C ILE A 28 -9.74 14.95 0.19
N LYS A 29 -10.94 14.39 0.37
CA LYS A 29 -12.05 14.56 -0.56
C LYS A 29 -12.43 16.04 -0.73
N GLN A 30 -12.62 16.77 0.37
CA GLN A 30 -12.98 18.19 0.34
C GLN A 30 -11.92 19.04 -0.37
N LEU A 31 -10.63 18.75 -0.16
CA LEU A 31 -9.54 19.46 -0.82
C LEU A 31 -9.51 19.18 -2.33
N ARG A 32 -9.73 17.93 -2.75
CA ARG A 32 -9.86 17.59 -4.18
C ARG A 32 -11.05 18.28 -4.84
N ASP A 33 -12.21 18.24 -4.18
CA ASP A 33 -13.44 18.89 -4.67
C ASP A 33 -13.23 20.41 -4.82
N ALA A 34 -12.55 21.05 -3.84
CA ALA A 34 -12.22 22.47 -3.89
C ALA A 34 -11.22 22.79 -5.02
N GLN A 35 -10.17 21.99 -5.20
CA GLN A 35 -9.19 22.17 -6.28
C GLN A 35 -9.86 22.05 -7.67
N ALA A 36 -10.75 21.08 -7.83
CA ALA A 36 -11.52 20.89 -9.06
C ALA A 36 -12.45 22.08 -9.33
N ALA A 37 -13.13 22.58 -8.30
CA ALA A 37 -13.99 23.76 -8.41
C ALA A 37 -13.22 25.03 -8.81
N ILE A 38 -12.07 25.29 -8.18
CA ILE A 38 -11.21 26.45 -8.50
C ILE A 38 -10.69 26.34 -9.94
N SER A 39 -10.14 25.18 -10.31
CA SER A 39 -9.62 24.95 -11.66
C SER A 39 -10.71 25.08 -12.73
N GLY A 40 -11.90 24.52 -12.45
CA GLY A 40 -13.06 24.65 -13.33
C GLY A 40 -13.51 26.10 -13.50
N TRP A 41 -13.56 26.86 -12.40
CA TRP A 41 -13.90 28.28 -12.45
C TRP A 41 -12.87 29.09 -13.25
N LEU A 42 -11.57 28.89 -13.00
CA LEU A 42 -10.47 29.57 -13.71
C LEU A 42 -10.47 29.28 -15.21
N ASN A 43 -10.82 28.05 -15.60
CA ASN A 43 -10.92 27.67 -17.01
C ASN A 43 -12.17 28.26 -17.69
N GLY A 44 -13.30 28.31 -16.99
CA GLY A 44 -14.56 28.84 -17.50
C GLY A 44 -14.65 30.37 -17.53
N HIS A 45 -13.90 31.06 -16.66
CA HIS A 45 -14.00 32.52 -16.50
C HIS A 45 -12.66 33.17 -16.80
N ARG A 46 -12.30 33.31 -18.07
CA ARG A 46 -11.09 34.07 -18.39
C ARG A 46 -11.30 35.57 -18.09
N PRO A 47 -10.31 36.21 -17.48
CA PRO A 47 -10.34 37.63 -17.15
C PRO A 47 -10.48 38.47 -18.43
N PRO A 48 -11.47 39.38 -18.51
CA PRO A 48 -11.62 40.25 -19.67
C PRO A 48 -10.39 41.13 -19.90
N ALA A 49 -10.17 41.56 -21.16
CA ALA A 49 -9.09 42.48 -21.49
C ALA A 49 -9.24 43.79 -20.69
N GLY A 50 -8.12 44.27 -20.13
CA GLY A 50 -8.09 45.50 -19.31
C GLY A 50 -8.51 45.33 -17.85
N VAL A 51 -8.96 44.14 -17.42
CA VAL A 51 -9.30 43.87 -16.01
C VAL A 51 -8.09 43.31 -15.26
N SER A 52 -7.98 43.66 -13.97
CA SER A 52 -6.91 43.16 -13.10
C SER A 52 -6.91 41.64 -12.96
N GLN A 53 -5.72 41.06 -13.12
CA GLN A 53 -5.44 39.62 -13.02
C GLN A 53 -5.14 39.14 -11.60
N ALA A 54 -5.20 40.03 -10.61
CA ALA A 54 -4.73 39.73 -9.25
C ALA A 54 -5.53 38.59 -8.60
N GLY A 55 -6.87 38.64 -8.66
CA GLY A 55 -7.73 37.61 -8.06
C GLY A 55 -7.57 36.24 -8.73
N TYR A 56 -7.42 36.20 -10.06
CA TYR A 56 -7.15 34.97 -10.81
C TYR A 56 -5.83 34.31 -10.40
N ARG A 57 -4.76 35.11 -10.26
CA ARG A 57 -3.46 34.62 -9.79
C ARG A 57 -3.51 34.12 -8.36
N GLN A 58 -4.26 34.78 -7.47
CA GLN A 58 -4.45 34.30 -6.10
C GLN A 58 -5.20 32.97 -6.05
N ALA A 59 -6.28 32.83 -6.81
CA ALA A 59 -7.02 31.58 -6.91
C ALA A 59 -6.14 30.44 -7.46
N ASP A 60 -5.32 30.71 -8.47
CA ASP A 60 -4.36 29.75 -9.01
C ASP A 60 -3.29 29.35 -7.98
N GLN A 61 -2.78 30.30 -7.18
CA GLN A 61 -1.86 30.01 -6.08
C GLN A 61 -2.48 29.12 -5.00
N VAL A 62 -3.76 29.35 -4.66
CA VAL A 62 -4.49 28.49 -3.72
C VAL A 62 -4.65 27.08 -4.29
N ALA A 63 -5.02 26.95 -5.57
CA ALA A 63 -5.13 25.65 -6.22
C ALA A 63 -3.79 24.88 -6.21
N HIS A 64 -2.67 25.57 -6.49
CA HIS A 64 -1.32 25.00 -6.41
C HIS A 64 -0.95 24.59 -4.98
N TRP A 65 -1.25 25.43 -3.98
CA TRP A 65 -0.98 25.12 -2.58
C TRP A 65 -1.76 23.89 -2.12
N VAL A 66 -3.07 23.80 -2.44
CA VAL A 66 -3.90 22.63 -2.13
C VAL A 66 -3.33 21.37 -2.78
N SER A 67 -2.98 21.44 -4.06
CA SER A 67 -2.35 20.33 -4.79
C SER A 67 -1.07 19.85 -4.11
N GLY A 68 -0.24 20.77 -3.63
CA GLY A 68 1.00 20.45 -2.90
C GLY A 68 0.77 19.77 -1.56
N GLN A 69 -0.35 20.01 -0.88
CA GLN A 69 -0.66 19.35 0.39
C GLN A 69 -1.28 17.96 0.22
N LEU A 70 -2.01 17.71 -0.88
CA LEU A 70 -2.73 16.44 -1.10
C LEU A 70 -1.81 15.22 -1.05
N GLY A 71 -0.62 15.28 -1.66
CA GLY A 71 0.31 14.15 -1.68
C GLY A 71 0.76 13.71 -0.27
N MET A 72 0.99 14.66 0.63
CA MET A 72 1.37 14.38 2.02
C MET A 72 0.18 13.87 2.84
N LEU A 73 -1.02 14.42 2.63
CA LEU A 73 -2.23 13.95 3.31
C LEU A 73 -2.62 12.52 2.88
N GLU A 74 -2.53 12.20 1.59
CA GLU A 74 -2.75 10.85 1.08
C GLU A 74 -1.77 9.85 1.67
N ARG A 75 -0.49 10.21 1.74
CA ARG A 75 0.54 9.37 2.37
C ARG A 75 0.21 9.09 3.84
N ARG A 76 -0.22 10.12 4.59
CA ARG A 76 -0.68 9.97 5.98
C ARG A 76 -1.88 9.03 6.10
N TYR A 77 -2.85 9.18 5.20
CA TYR A 77 -4.02 8.31 5.16
C TYR A 77 -3.63 6.85 4.89
N ASN A 78 -2.83 6.61 3.86
CA ASN A 78 -2.39 5.25 3.50
C ASN A 78 -1.60 4.62 4.65
N PHE A 79 -0.74 5.40 5.29
CA PHE A 79 0.05 4.94 6.43
C PHE A 79 -0.83 4.53 7.61
N ALA A 80 -1.83 5.35 7.96
CA ALA A 80 -2.77 5.07 9.05
C ALA A 80 -3.63 3.81 8.79
N VAL A 81 -4.01 3.57 7.53
CA VAL A 81 -4.72 2.34 7.14
C VAL A 81 -3.82 1.09 7.27
N SER A 82 -2.52 1.24 6.99
CA SER A 82 -1.56 0.13 7.11
C SER A 82 -1.15 -0.19 8.54
N HIS A 83 -1.18 0.80 9.43
CA HIS A 83 -0.75 0.68 10.81
C HIS A 83 -1.89 1.13 11.75
N PRO A 84 -2.96 0.32 11.89
CA PRO A 84 -4.04 0.68 12.80
C PRO A 84 -3.52 0.80 14.23
N ASP A 85 -3.94 1.84 14.95
CA ASP A 85 -3.60 2.04 16.36
C ASP A 85 -4.05 0.81 17.18
N PRO A 86 -3.16 0.18 17.98
CA PRO A 86 -3.50 -1.01 18.75
C PRO A 86 -4.57 -0.71 19.83
N GLY A 87 -4.70 0.54 20.26
CA GLY A 87 -5.69 0.99 21.25
C GLY A 87 -7.11 1.21 20.73
N GLY A 88 -7.38 0.97 19.45
CA GLY A 88 -8.64 1.36 18.81
C GLY A 88 -8.65 2.86 18.51
N GLY A 89 -9.09 3.21 17.30
CA GLY A 89 -9.11 4.60 16.85
C GLY A 89 -9.92 5.51 17.79
N VAL A 90 -9.70 6.82 17.67
CA VAL A 90 -10.47 7.80 18.43
C VAL A 90 -11.95 7.61 18.09
N ASP A 91 -12.73 7.03 19.02
CA ASP A 91 -14.18 7.03 18.87
C ASP A 91 -14.62 8.48 18.69
N ALA A 92 -15.21 8.78 17.53
CA ALA A 92 -15.67 10.11 17.23
C ALA A 92 -16.59 10.56 18.38
N PRO A 93 -16.33 11.73 19.02
CA PRO A 93 -17.21 12.20 20.07
C PRO A 93 -18.64 12.28 19.50
N PRO A 94 -19.66 11.85 20.27
CA PRO A 94 -21.03 11.79 19.78
C PRO A 94 -21.42 13.16 19.23
N VAL A 95 -22.06 13.15 18.05
CA VAL A 95 -22.51 14.35 17.35
C VAL A 95 -23.20 15.29 18.36
N PRO A 96 -22.76 16.55 18.51
CA PRO A 96 -23.40 17.47 19.43
C PRO A 96 -24.88 17.53 19.10
N ARG A 97 -25.74 17.26 20.09
CA ARG A 97 -27.20 17.38 19.91
C ARG A 97 -27.49 18.77 19.36
N PRO A 98 -28.40 18.90 18.36
CA PRO A 98 -28.82 20.20 17.87
C PRO A 98 -29.22 21.09 19.05
N ALA A 99 -28.60 22.26 19.14
CA ALA A 99 -28.95 23.23 20.17
C ALA A 99 -30.47 23.53 20.06
N PRO A 100 -31.21 23.54 21.18
CA PRO A 100 -32.61 23.92 21.15
C PRO A 100 -32.74 25.32 20.53
N ALA A 101 -33.66 25.45 19.58
CA ALA A 101 -33.88 26.69 18.85
C ALA A 101 -34.05 27.88 19.83
N PRO A 102 -33.47 29.05 19.52
CA PRO A 102 -33.53 30.19 20.41
C PRO A 102 -34.99 30.65 20.57
N LYS A 103 -35.50 30.58 21.81
CA LYS A 103 -36.72 31.30 22.18
C LYS A 103 -36.46 32.79 22.03
N ARG A 104 -37.18 33.43 21.12
CA ARG A 104 -37.29 34.88 21.04
C ARG A 104 -37.87 35.41 22.36
N THR A 105 -37.03 36.05 23.17
CA THR A 105 -37.46 37.01 24.19
C THR A 105 -36.72 38.31 23.93
N GLY A 106 -37.50 39.35 23.65
CA GLY A 106 -36.99 40.66 23.25
C GLY A 106 -36.35 41.43 24.40
N GLY A 107 -35.55 42.43 24.00
CA GLY A 107 -35.26 43.64 24.76
C GLY A 107 -34.22 43.51 25.87
N THR A 108 -33.02 44.05 25.64
CA THR A 108 -32.45 45.25 26.31
C THR A 108 -30.96 45.38 25.91
N PRO A 109 -30.45 46.57 25.57
CA PRO A 109 -29.04 46.77 25.23
C PRO A 109 -28.21 47.24 26.45
N GLY A 110 -26.98 46.76 26.58
CA GLY A 110 -25.96 47.41 27.41
C GLY A 110 -25.11 46.46 28.26
N GLY A 111 -23.86 46.26 27.86
CA GLY A 111 -22.84 45.61 28.67
C GLY A 111 -21.54 45.44 27.90
N THR A 112 -20.57 46.33 28.12
CA THR A 112 -19.21 46.21 27.58
C THR A 112 -18.50 44.97 28.12
N PRO A 113 -17.71 44.22 27.31
CA PRO A 113 -17.04 43.03 27.79
C PRO A 113 -15.82 43.40 28.66
N ARG A 114 -15.72 42.77 29.83
CA ARG A 114 -14.57 42.88 30.75
C ARG A 114 -13.41 41.99 30.26
N PRO A 115 -12.13 42.41 30.35
CA PRO A 115 -11.01 41.59 29.90
C PRO A 115 -10.80 40.39 30.84
N VAL A 116 -10.83 39.18 30.28
CA VAL A 116 -10.53 37.95 31.01
C VAL A 116 -9.02 37.77 31.11
N ARG A 117 -8.49 37.75 32.34
CA ARG A 117 -7.07 37.51 32.62
C ARG A 117 -6.74 36.02 32.42
N PRO A 118 -5.71 35.65 31.66
CA PRO A 118 -5.35 34.24 31.47
C PRO A 118 -4.78 33.63 32.77
N PRO A 119 -5.07 32.36 33.09
CA PRO A 119 -4.50 31.70 34.26
C PRO A 119 -2.99 31.50 34.10
N GLY A 120 -2.25 31.74 35.19
CA GLY A 120 -0.80 31.61 35.25
C GLY A 120 -0.33 30.17 35.05
N ARG A 121 0.59 29.97 34.11
CA ARG A 121 1.30 28.70 33.89
C ARG A 121 2.27 28.45 35.04
N THR A 122 1.91 27.58 35.96
CA THR A 122 2.85 26.90 36.86
C THR A 122 2.58 25.40 36.81
N SER A 123 3.15 24.74 35.80
CA SER A 123 3.32 23.28 35.84
C SER A 123 4.61 22.93 35.11
N PRO A 124 5.43 22.03 35.67
CA PRO A 124 6.74 21.70 35.13
C PRO A 124 6.58 21.00 33.77
N VAL A 125 7.37 21.46 32.79
CA VAL A 125 7.47 20.84 31.47
C VAL A 125 8.19 19.52 31.63
N HIS A 126 7.45 18.42 31.79
CA HIS A 126 8.02 17.09 31.64
C HIS A 126 8.40 16.90 30.16
N LYS A 127 9.68 16.64 29.91
CA LYS A 127 10.18 16.21 28.60
C LYS A 127 9.57 14.85 28.27
N VAL A 128 8.45 14.86 27.56
CA VAL A 128 7.88 13.66 26.94
C VAL A 128 8.86 13.20 25.87
N ALA A 129 9.31 11.96 25.96
CA ALA A 129 10.15 11.35 24.94
C ALA A 129 9.43 11.42 23.57
N PRO A 130 10.14 11.67 22.45
CA PRO A 130 9.51 11.68 21.14
C PRO A 130 8.85 10.32 20.89
N THR A 131 7.56 10.30 20.57
CA THR A 131 6.89 9.12 20.01
C THR A 131 7.72 8.63 18.82
N PRO A 132 8.19 7.37 18.81
CA PRO A 132 9.12 6.87 17.79
C PRO A 132 8.62 7.09 16.37
N HIS A 133 7.29 7.06 16.18
CA HIS A 133 6.65 7.24 14.89
C HIS A 133 5.38 8.11 14.97
N GLY A 134 5.48 9.31 15.55
CA GLY A 134 4.39 10.29 15.51
C GLY A 134 3.98 10.65 14.07
N ALA A 135 2.94 11.49 13.91
CA ALA A 135 2.32 11.92 12.63
C ALA A 135 3.25 12.53 11.53
N GLY A 136 4.57 12.47 11.68
CA GLY A 136 5.57 12.90 10.72
C GLY A 136 6.51 11.80 10.20
N ASP A 137 6.62 10.63 10.83
CA ASP A 137 7.50 9.55 10.35
C ASP A 137 6.72 8.56 9.46
N LEU A 138 6.59 8.91 8.18
CA LEU A 138 5.81 8.17 7.17
C LEU A 138 6.71 7.26 6.30
N GLY A 139 7.89 6.88 6.78
CA GLY A 139 8.89 6.15 5.99
C GLY A 139 9.91 7.06 5.27
N GLY A 140 10.75 6.48 4.41
CA GLY A 140 11.95 7.12 3.85
C GLY A 140 11.73 8.19 2.75
N TYR A 141 10.48 8.50 2.39
CA TYR A 141 10.17 9.39 1.25
C TYR A 141 9.38 10.64 1.68
N PRO A 142 9.64 11.79 1.02
CA PRO A 142 8.96 13.05 1.36
C PRO A 142 7.48 13.08 0.94
N ASP A 143 7.13 12.36 -0.13
CA ASP A 143 5.79 12.33 -0.69
C ASP A 143 5.49 10.98 -1.39
N ARG A 144 4.23 10.78 -1.75
CA ARG A 144 3.77 9.59 -2.49
C ARG A 144 4.48 9.43 -3.84
N PRO A 145 4.57 10.45 -4.72
CA PRO A 145 5.29 10.33 -6.00
C PRO A 145 6.74 9.84 -5.87
N ALA A 146 7.48 10.29 -4.87
CA ALA A 146 8.86 9.85 -4.61
C ALA A 146 8.93 8.36 -4.24
N ALA A 147 8.07 7.90 -3.32
CA ALA A 147 7.96 6.49 -2.96
C ALA A 147 7.60 5.61 -4.17
N GLN A 148 6.60 6.04 -4.96
CA GLN A 148 6.19 5.32 -6.16
C GLN A 148 7.31 5.27 -7.22
N LYS A 149 8.08 6.35 -7.37
CA LYS A 149 9.22 6.39 -8.30
C LYS A 149 10.29 5.38 -7.90
N ALA A 150 10.65 5.35 -6.61
CA ALA A 150 11.60 4.38 -6.08
C ALA A 150 11.12 2.94 -6.28
N ALA A 151 9.86 2.67 -5.93
CA ALA A 151 9.24 1.35 -6.11
C ALA A 151 9.23 0.87 -7.57
N ARG A 152 8.95 1.76 -8.54
CA ARG A 152 9.02 1.41 -9.97
C ARG A 152 10.43 1.06 -10.42
N ALA A 153 11.44 1.81 -9.95
CA ALA A 153 12.83 1.51 -10.26
C ALA A 153 13.26 0.16 -9.69
N ASP A 154 12.83 -0.15 -8.46
CA ASP A 154 13.11 -1.42 -7.81
C ASP A 154 12.38 -2.59 -8.48
N ALA A 155 11.10 -2.43 -8.83
CA ALA A 155 10.35 -3.44 -9.57
C ALA A 155 11.02 -3.78 -10.91
N LEU A 156 11.51 -2.76 -11.63
CA LEU A 156 12.24 -2.95 -12.89
C LEU A 156 13.56 -3.69 -12.67
N ALA A 157 14.31 -3.34 -11.63
CA ALA A 157 15.57 -4.00 -11.28
C ALA A 157 15.35 -5.47 -10.89
N VAL A 158 14.31 -5.77 -10.12
CA VAL A 158 13.91 -7.15 -9.78
C VAL A 158 13.53 -7.92 -11.03
N ALA A 159 12.64 -7.38 -11.87
CA ALA A 159 12.21 -8.04 -13.09
C ALA A 159 13.38 -8.34 -14.04
N ALA A 160 14.32 -7.40 -14.18
CA ALA A 160 15.53 -7.58 -14.99
C ALA A 160 16.45 -8.67 -14.41
N ALA A 161 16.63 -8.70 -13.08
CA ALA A 161 17.44 -9.71 -12.40
C ALA A 161 16.84 -11.11 -12.56
N VAL A 162 15.54 -11.26 -12.28
CA VAL A 162 14.80 -12.53 -12.38
C VAL A 162 14.86 -13.07 -13.82
N ARG A 163 14.53 -12.25 -14.83
CA ARG A 163 14.57 -12.67 -16.24
C ARG A 163 15.98 -13.05 -16.69
N GLY A 164 17.00 -12.38 -16.16
CA GLY A 164 18.39 -12.66 -16.47
C GLY A 164 19.02 -13.80 -15.68
N GLY A 165 18.29 -14.44 -14.75
CA GLY A 165 18.84 -15.42 -13.81
C GLY A 165 19.95 -14.84 -12.91
N LYS A 166 19.93 -13.52 -12.68
CA LYS A 166 20.93 -12.80 -11.89
C LYS A 166 20.41 -12.54 -10.48
N ALA A 167 21.33 -12.35 -9.54
CA ALA A 167 20.98 -11.90 -8.20
C ALA A 167 20.31 -10.51 -8.25
N VAL A 168 19.23 -10.34 -7.47
CA VAL A 168 18.62 -9.03 -7.24
C VAL A 168 19.64 -8.13 -6.54
N PRO A 169 19.89 -6.90 -7.03
CA PRO A 169 20.91 -6.01 -6.46
C PRO A 169 20.70 -5.74 -4.97
N ASP A 170 21.77 -5.74 -4.18
CA ASP A 170 21.70 -5.49 -2.72
C ASP A 170 21.06 -4.15 -2.36
N ALA A 171 21.18 -3.14 -3.23
CA ALA A 171 20.52 -1.85 -3.06
C ALA A 171 18.99 -1.97 -3.03
N VAL A 172 18.41 -2.92 -3.78
CA VAL A 172 16.97 -3.20 -3.77
C VAL A 172 16.58 -3.85 -2.45
N TRP A 173 17.32 -4.86 -1.98
CA TRP A 173 17.07 -5.49 -0.68
C TRP A 173 17.18 -4.50 0.48
N LYS A 174 18.17 -3.61 0.44
CA LYS A 174 18.35 -2.55 1.44
C LYS A 174 17.15 -1.59 1.48
N ARG A 175 16.66 -1.16 0.31
CA ARG A 175 15.47 -0.30 0.22
C ARG A 175 14.20 -1.03 0.66
N LEU A 176 13.97 -2.23 0.13
CA LEU A 176 12.81 -3.04 0.51
C LEU A 176 12.76 -3.28 2.03
N LYS A 177 13.90 -3.51 2.67
CA LYS A 177 13.98 -3.63 4.14
C LYS A 177 13.66 -2.32 4.86
N ALA A 178 14.19 -1.19 4.38
CA ALA A 178 13.93 0.12 4.98
C ALA A 178 12.47 0.58 4.80
N ASP A 179 11.86 0.19 3.70
CA ASP A 179 10.56 0.69 3.23
C ASP A 179 9.46 -0.40 3.23
N ALA A 180 9.66 -1.53 3.91
CA ALA A 180 8.67 -2.62 3.97
C ALA A 180 7.34 -2.18 4.62
N GLY A 181 7.40 -1.19 5.51
CA GLY A 181 6.22 -0.56 6.11
C GLY A 181 5.65 0.60 5.30
N ASP A 182 6.26 1.03 4.19
CA ASP A 182 5.74 2.16 3.42
C ASP A 182 4.64 1.67 2.45
N PRO A 183 3.37 2.08 2.63
CA PRO A 183 2.28 1.61 1.79
C PRO A 183 2.38 2.09 0.34
N ASP A 184 2.85 3.30 0.09
CA ASP A 184 2.95 3.87 -1.25
C ASP A 184 4.05 3.18 -2.07
N TYR A 185 5.17 2.87 -1.40
CA TYR A 185 6.26 2.09 -1.97
C TYR A 185 5.83 0.64 -2.26
N THR A 186 5.33 -0.07 -1.25
CA THR A 186 4.99 -1.50 -1.36
C THR A 186 3.79 -1.76 -2.29
N GLU A 187 2.75 -0.93 -2.26
CA GLU A 187 1.63 -1.01 -3.23
C GLU A 187 2.17 -0.94 -4.67
N THR A 188 2.99 0.06 -4.96
CA THR A 188 3.52 0.28 -6.31
C THR A 188 4.50 -0.82 -6.74
N LEU A 189 5.33 -1.30 -5.80
CA LEU A 189 6.29 -2.37 -6.06
C LEU A 189 5.55 -3.64 -6.51
N TYR A 190 4.60 -4.13 -5.70
CA TYR A 190 3.87 -5.36 -6.01
C TYR A 190 2.90 -5.20 -7.18
N ALA A 191 2.30 -4.02 -7.37
CA ALA A 191 1.49 -3.75 -8.56
C ALA A 191 2.32 -3.84 -9.86
N ARG A 192 3.60 -3.44 -9.82
CA ARG A 192 4.51 -3.49 -10.98
C ARG A 192 5.13 -4.87 -11.19
N LEU A 193 5.44 -5.57 -10.12
CA LEU A 193 5.96 -6.94 -10.19
C LEU A 193 4.88 -7.92 -10.68
N GLY A 194 3.65 -7.74 -10.22
CA GLY A 194 2.60 -8.73 -10.38
C GLY A 194 2.95 -10.08 -9.71
N PRO A 195 2.18 -11.13 -10.01
CA PRO A 195 2.40 -12.46 -9.42
C PRO A 195 3.76 -13.08 -9.82
N GLU A 196 4.15 -12.95 -11.08
CA GLU A 196 5.42 -13.47 -11.62
C GLU A 196 6.63 -12.81 -10.97
N GLY A 197 6.68 -11.47 -10.99
CA GLY A 197 7.80 -10.74 -10.39
C GLY A 197 7.89 -10.95 -8.87
N ALA A 198 6.74 -11.09 -8.18
CA ALA A 198 6.72 -11.39 -6.75
C ALA A 198 7.25 -12.81 -6.46
N ALA A 199 6.88 -13.82 -7.25
CA ALA A 199 7.43 -15.16 -7.13
C ALA A 199 8.95 -15.19 -7.43
N GLY A 200 9.38 -14.45 -8.45
CA GLY A 200 10.80 -14.26 -8.75
C GLY A 200 11.57 -13.59 -7.61
N LEU A 201 10.96 -12.62 -6.92
CA LEU A 201 11.55 -11.98 -5.74
C LEU A 201 11.73 -12.97 -4.58
N VAL A 202 10.74 -13.85 -4.34
CA VAL A 202 10.86 -14.95 -3.37
C VAL A 202 11.98 -15.91 -3.78
N GLY A 203 12.10 -16.23 -5.07
CA GLY A 203 13.18 -17.05 -5.60
C GLY A 203 14.57 -16.45 -5.35
N ALA A 204 14.71 -15.14 -5.60
CA ALA A 204 15.94 -14.39 -5.39
C ALA A 204 16.34 -14.24 -3.91
N ALA A 205 15.44 -14.54 -2.97
CA ALA A 205 15.80 -14.64 -1.56
C ALA A 205 16.66 -15.89 -1.27
N HIS A 206 16.66 -16.90 -2.14
CA HIS A 206 17.44 -18.14 -1.97
C HIS A 206 17.29 -18.80 -0.59
N GLY A 207 16.09 -18.71 0.01
CA GLY A 207 15.82 -19.25 1.35
C GLY A 207 16.37 -18.43 2.52
N ASP A 208 16.98 -17.26 2.26
CA ASP A 208 17.42 -16.33 3.31
C ASP A 208 16.21 -15.87 4.13
N ALA A 209 16.20 -16.26 5.40
CA ALA A 209 15.09 -15.98 6.31
C ALA A 209 14.87 -14.47 6.53
N ALA A 210 15.93 -13.66 6.52
CA ALA A 210 15.81 -12.21 6.70
C ALA A 210 15.19 -11.56 5.45
N ARG A 211 15.56 -12.00 4.25
CA ARG A 211 14.95 -11.53 2.99
C ARG A 211 13.50 -11.98 2.88
N LEU A 212 13.19 -13.23 3.22
CA LEU A 212 11.80 -13.72 3.23
C LEU A 212 10.93 -12.95 4.22
N LYS A 213 11.45 -12.62 5.41
CA LYS A 213 10.74 -11.79 6.39
C LYS A 213 10.44 -10.39 5.85
N VAL A 214 11.39 -9.78 5.16
CA VAL A 214 11.19 -8.47 4.50
C VAL A 214 10.11 -8.55 3.41
N ILE A 215 10.03 -9.65 2.65
CA ILE A 215 8.96 -9.89 1.67
C ILE A 215 7.61 -10.09 2.38
N GLN A 216 7.56 -10.83 3.50
CA GLN A 216 6.35 -11.01 4.31
C GLN A 216 5.81 -9.66 4.81
N GLU A 217 6.66 -8.84 5.42
CA GLU A 217 6.29 -7.52 5.95
C GLU A 217 5.77 -6.60 4.84
N SER A 218 6.50 -6.50 3.73
CA SER A 218 6.11 -5.65 2.61
C SER A 218 4.85 -6.12 1.88
N LEU A 219 4.64 -7.44 1.77
CA LEU A 219 3.41 -8.00 1.22
C LEU A 219 2.21 -7.73 2.15
N GLY A 220 2.42 -7.84 3.47
CA GLY A 220 1.43 -7.49 4.50
C GLY A 220 0.96 -6.06 4.34
N THR A 221 1.90 -5.10 4.30
CA THR A 221 1.63 -3.68 4.04
C THR A 221 0.87 -3.47 2.73
N SER A 222 1.33 -4.09 1.64
CA SER A 222 0.74 -3.93 0.31
C SER A 222 -0.69 -4.49 0.23
N SER A 223 -0.99 -5.61 0.91
CA SER A 223 -2.30 -6.29 0.87
C SER A 223 -3.48 -5.44 1.33
N ARG A 224 -3.21 -4.34 2.04
CA ARG A 224 -4.20 -3.38 2.54
C ARG A 224 -4.62 -2.37 1.46
N HIS A 225 -3.77 -2.13 0.46
CA HIS A 225 -3.98 -1.16 -0.62
C HIS A 225 -4.15 -1.83 -1.98
N LEU A 226 -3.34 -2.86 -2.26
CA LEU A 226 -3.41 -3.67 -3.47
C LEU A 226 -4.48 -4.77 -3.33
N THR A 227 -5.22 -5.03 -4.41
CA THR A 227 -6.14 -6.16 -4.48
C THR A 227 -5.36 -7.45 -4.72
N ILE A 228 -5.02 -8.14 -3.63
CA ILE A 228 -4.43 -9.48 -3.64
C ILE A 228 -5.57 -10.48 -3.40
N ASP A 229 -6.19 -10.92 -4.48
CA ASP A 229 -7.33 -11.84 -4.47
C ASP A 229 -6.92 -13.30 -4.77
N VAL A 230 -7.91 -14.21 -4.82
CA VAL A 230 -7.69 -15.64 -5.11
C VAL A 230 -7.01 -15.84 -6.46
N LYS A 231 -7.34 -15.02 -7.48
CA LYS A 231 -6.76 -15.13 -8.82
C LYS A 231 -5.29 -14.73 -8.80
N TRP A 232 -4.96 -13.61 -8.15
CA TRP A 232 -3.59 -13.14 -8.00
C TRP A 232 -2.74 -14.16 -7.25
N LEU A 233 -3.25 -14.67 -6.13
CA LEU A 233 -2.55 -15.66 -5.30
C LEU A 233 -2.32 -17.00 -6.03
N ARG A 234 -3.30 -17.50 -6.80
CA ARG A 234 -3.11 -18.70 -7.65
C ARG A 234 -2.02 -18.49 -8.68
N ALA A 235 -2.02 -17.34 -9.36
CA ALA A 235 -0.97 -17.02 -10.32
C ALA A 235 0.40 -16.96 -9.63
N PHE A 236 0.50 -16.32 -8.47
CA PHE A 236 1.74 -16.19 -7.70
C PHE A 236 2.28 -17.56 -7.29
N LEU A 237 1.42 -18.45 -6.78
CA LEU A 237 1.82 -19.80 -6.38
C LEU A 237 2.20 -20.67 -7.58
N ALA A 238 1.54 -20.53 -8.73
CA ALA A 238 1.88 -21.25 -9.96
C ALA A 238 3.24 -20.79 -10.54
N GLU A 239 3.57 -19.50 -10.42
CA GLU A 239 4.90 -18.98 -10.79
C GLU A 239 5.97 -19.45 -9.80
N ALA A 240 5.67 -19.46 -8.50
CA ALA A 240 6.58 -19.98 -7.48
C ALA A 240 6.84 -21.48 -7.65
N ASP A 241 5.85 -22.25 -8.07
CA ASP A 241 5.98 -23.68 -8.40
C ASP A 241 6.91 -23.89 -9.61
N ARG A 242 6.70 -23.13 -10.70
CA ARG A 242 7.59 -23.14 -11.86
C ARG A 242 9.03 -22.77 -11.53
N ALA A 243 9.22 -21.87 -10.57
CA ALA A 243 10.55 -21.48 -10.08
C ALA A 243 11.11 -22.41 -9.00
N GLY A 244 10.40 -23.46 -8.59
CA GLY A 244 10.84 -24.41 -7.57
C GLY A 244 10.89 -23.86 -6.14
N VAL A 245 10.20 -22.74 -5.87
CA VAL A 245 10.20 -22.04 -4.58
C VAL A 245 8.82 -21.98 -3.91
N ARG A 246 7.92 -22.89 -4.30
CA ARG A 246 6.56 -22.99 -3.75
C ARG A 246 6.51 -23.06 -2.22
N PRO A 247 7.35 -23.84 -1.50
CA PRO A 247 7.31 -23.86 -0.03
C PRO A 247 7.59 -22.48 0.60
N SER A 248 8.58 -21.76 0.09
CA SER A 248 8.91 -20.40 0.53
C SER A 248 7.77 -19.42 0.22
N ALA A 249 7.15 -19.55 -0.96
CA ALA A 249 6.03 -18.71 -1.35
C ALA A 249 4.78 -18.93 -0.46
N VAL A 250 4.44 -20.18 -0.15
CA VAL A 250 3.35 -20.52 0.78
C VAL A 250 3.64 -19.94 2.16
N ARG A 251 4.88 -20.09 2.65
CA ARG A 251 5.30 -19.50 3.94
C ARG A 251 5.16 -17.98 3.95
N VAL A 252 5.55 -17.31 2.87
CA VAL A 252 5.43 -15.84 2.75
C VAL A 252 3.97 -15.39 2.86
N VAL A 253 3.04 -16.06 2.16
CA VAL A 253 1.62 -15.64 2.18
C VAL A 253 0.85 -16.07 3.43
N THR A 254 1.30 -17.12 4.13
CA THR A 254 0.62 -17.61 5.34
C THR A 254 1.11 -16.91 6.62
N GLU A 255 2.38 -16.49 6.67
CA GLU A 255 2.95 -15.80 7.83
C GLU A 255 2.89 -14.26 7.75
N ALA A 256 2.55 -13.68 6.59
CA ALA A 256 2.41 -12.22 6.45
C ALA A 256 1.18 -11.68 7.21
N ASP A 257 1.29 -10.49 7.80
CA ASP A 257 0.15 -9.75 8.38
C ASP A 257 -0.73 -9.15 7.26
N LEU A 258 -1.53 -10.02 6.65
CA LEU A 258 -2.38 -9.69 5.52
C LEU A 258 -3.69 -9.02 5.95
N SER A 259 -4.22 -8.17 5.07
CA SER A 259 -5.57 -7.62 5.19
C SER A 259 -6.61 -8.75 5.33
N ALA A 260 -7.73 -8.47 6.00
CA ALA A 260 -8.79 -9.48 6.23
C ALA A 260 -9.27 -10.12 4.91
N ARG A 261 -9.44 -9.29 3.86
CA ARG A 261 -9.81 -9.74 2.51
C ARG A 261 -8.77 -10.69 1.91
N THR A 262 -7.48 -10.38 2.02
CA THR A 262 -6.43 -11.24 1.47
C THR A 262 -6.26 -12.52 2.28
N ARG A 263 -6.44 -12.48 3.61
CA ARG A 263 -6.49 -13.70 4.45
C ARG A 263 -7.63 -14.63 4.05
N GLU A 264 -8.82 -14.08 3.79
CA GLU A 264 -9.94 -14.87 3.28
C GLU A 264 -9.63 -15.49 1.91
N ALA A 265 -8.97 -14.74 1.03
CA ALA A 265 -8.51 -15.27 -0.26
C ALA A 265 -7.48 -16.40 -0.09
N VAL A 266 -6.55 -16.30 0.86
CA VAL A 266 -5.61 -17.38 1.21
C VAL A 266 -6.34 -18.61 1.74
N ALA A 267 -7.32 -18.44 2.62
CA ALA A 267 -8.11 -19.55 3.17
C ALA A 267 -8.84 -20.35 2.08
N ARG A 268 -9.37 -19.67 1.05
CA ARG A 268 -10.03 -20.30 -0.12
C ARG A 268 -9.08 -21.10 -1.02
N LEU A 269 -7.76 -21.03 -0.81
CA LEU A 269 -6.77 -21.81 -1.55
C LEU A 269 -6.41 -23.13 -0.87
N HIS A 270 -6.89 -23.37 0.35
CA HIS A 270 -6.61 -24.61 1.10
C HIS A 270 -5.11 -24.97 1.12
N LEU A 271 -4.26 -23.97 1.41
CA LEU A 271 -2.79 -24.16 1.41
C LEU A 271 -2.31 -25.03 2.59
N ASP A 272 -3.15 -25.18 3.61
CA ASP A 272 -2.99 -26.14 4.68
C ASP A 272 -3.22 -27.54 4.09
N GLY A 273 -2.15 -28.27 3.80
CA GLY A 273 -2.17 -29.58 3.13
C GLY A 273 -2.81 -30.72 3.95
N THR A 274 -4.01 -30.52 4.50
CA THR A 274 -4.73 -31.49 5.34
C THR A 274 -6.06 -31.97 4.78
N VAL A 275 -6.42 -31.66 3.52
CA VAL A 275 -7.65 -32.21 2.92
C VAL A 275 -7.39 -32.71 1.50
N HIS A 276 -6.91 -33.95 1.40
CA HIS A 276 -7.34 -35.02 0.49
C HIS A 276 -6.33 -36.17 0.49
N ALA A 277 -6.20 -36.83 1.65
CA ALA A 277 -5.86 -38.24 1.73
C ALA A 277 -7.10 -39.08 2.08
N GLU A 278 -8.30 -38.57 1.78
CA GLU A 278 -9.57 -39.24 2.05
C GLU A 278 -10.44 -39.23 0.79
N ALA A 279 -10.12 -40.17 -0.09
CA ALA A 279 -11.02 -40.94 -0.94
C ALA A 279 -10.20 -42.00 -1.70
N ALA A 280 -9.38 -42.77 -0.97
CA ALA A 280 -8.97 -44.09 -1.43
C ALA A 280 -10.06 -45.06 -0.95
N PRO A 281 -10.84 -45.70 -1.84
CA PRO A 281 -11.73 -46.77 -1.42
C PRO A 281 -10.90 -47.94 -0.89
N PRO A 282 -11.38 -48.65 0.15
CA PRO A 282 -10.65 -49.75 0.74
C PRO A 282 -10.55 -50.92 -0.25
N ASP A 283 -9.37 -51.53 -0.25
CA ASP A 283 -9.05 -52.78 -0.91
C ASP A 283 -10.17 -53.81 -0.77
N GLY A 284 -10.55 -54.42 -1.89
CA GLY A 284 -11.60 -55.43 -1.87
C GLY A 284 -12.02 -56.01 -3.20
N GLN A 285 -11.13 -56.16 -4.19
CA GLN A 285 -11.37 -57.16 -5.24
C GLN A 285 -10.09 -57.64 -5.90
N ALA A 286 -9.83 -58.93 -5.70
CA ALA A 286 -8.74 -59.71 -6.23
C ALA A 286 -8.97 -60.07 -7.70
N ALA A 287 -7.90 -59.92 -8.50
CA ALA A 287 -7.37 -60.81 -9.56
C ALA A 287 -8.29 -61.16 -10.78
N PRO A 288 -7.75 -61.37 -12.02
CA PRO A 288 -6.60 -62.23 -12.26
C PRO A 288 -5.58 -61.83 -13.34
N HIS A 289 -4.54 -62.65 -13.32
CA HIS A 289 -3.30 -62.74 -14.08
C HIS A 289 -3.38 -62.78 -15.63
N HIS A 290 -2.25 -62.34 -16.22
CA HIS A 290 -1.57 -62.76 -17.46
C HIS A 290 -1.99 -62.19 -18.84
N PRO A 291 -1.08 -62.19 -19.86
CA PRO A 291 0.39 -62.15 -19.83
C PRO A 291 1.02 -61.09 -20.76
N ALA A 292 2.36 -61.08 -20.76
CA ALA A 292 3.28 -60.23 -21.50
C ALA A 292 3.05 -60.15 -23.02
N GLY A 293 3.20 -58.93 -23.56
CA GLY A 293 3.30 -58.64 -24.98
C GLY A 293 4.45 -57.67 -25.26
N THR A 294 5.55 -58.22 -25.75
CA THR A 294 6.69 -57.55 -26.38
C THR A 294 6.27 -56.86 -27.68
N GLN A 295 6.66 -55.60 -27.92
CA GLN A 295 7.02 -55.01 -29.24
C GLN A 295 7.38 -53.52 -29.07
N GLN A 296 8.66 -53.17 -29.15
CA GLN A 296 9.39 -52.69 -30.35
C GLN A 296 9.24 -51.19 -30.65
N HIS A 297 10.39 -50.50 -30.55
CA HIS A 297 10.69 -49.18 -31.12
C HIS A 297 10.35 -49.11 -32.61
N PRO A 298 10.08 -47.89 -33.13
CA PRO A 298 11.15 -47.29 -33.92
C PRO A 298 11.39 -45.80 -33.65
N THR A 299 12.67 -45.51 -33.65
CA THR A 299 13.35 -44.23 -33.89
C THR A 299 12.78 -43.53 -35.13
N SER A 300 12.52 -42.22 -35.05
CA SER A 300 12.40 -41.35 -36.22
C SER A 300 12.90 -39.95 -35.90
N THR A 301 14.14 -39.72 -36.29
CA THR A 301 14.77 -38.41 -36.51
C THR A 301 14.37 -37.92 -37.91
N PRO A 302 14.03 -36.64 -38.09
CA PRO A 302 14.40 -35.95 -39.32
C PRO A 302 15.29 -34.74 -39.04
N GLN A 303 16.43 -34.75 -39.71
CA GLN A 303 17.25 -33.58 -40.03
C GLN A 303 16.50 -32.73 -41.08
N HIS A 304 16.50 -31.41 -40.94
CA HIS A 304 17.04 -30.51 -41.98
C HIS A 304 17.16 -29.06 -41.46
N PRO A 305 18.17 -28.30 -41.92
CA PRO A 305 18.38 -26.91 -41.56
C PRO A 305 17.70 -25.97 -42.57
N THR A 306 17.26 -24.80 -42.12
CA THR A 306 16.98 -23.69 -43.04
C THR A 306 17.60 -22.42 -42.49
N SER A 307 18.66 -22.03 -43.17
CA SER A 307 19.38 -20.77 -43.11
C SER A 307 18.41 -19.59 -43.34
N ILE A 308 18.45 -18.58 -42.47
CA ILE A 308 17.84 -17.27 -42.74
C ILE A 308 18.97 -16.23 -42.82
N PRO A 309 19.00 -15.39 -43.87
CA PRO A 309 20.12 -14.51 -44.18
C PRO A 309 20.20 -13.25 -43.31
N LYS A 310 21.45 -12.79 -43.19
CA LYS A 310 21.92 -11.50 -42.68
C LYS A 310 21.27 -10.35 -43.45
N SER A 311 20.56 -9.46 -42.74
CA SER A 311 20.22 -8.12 -43.25
C SER A 311 21.16 -7.09 -42.63
N THR A 312 21.98 -6.47 -43.47
CA THR A 312 22.71 -5.22 -43.22
C THR A 312 21.74 -4.03 -43.30
N PRO A 313 21.82 -3.03 -42.42
CA PRO A 313 21.24 -1.73 -42.70
C PRO A 313 22.20 -0.89 -43.57
N SER A 314 21.68 -0.43 -44.72
CA SER A 314 22.28 0.61 -45.53
C SER A 314 22.26 1.94 -44.79
N THR A 315 23.43 2.56 -44.73
CA THR A 315 23.66 3.99 -44.54
C THR A 315 23.01 4.77 -45.70
N VAL A 316 22.20 5.77 -45.38
CA VAL A 316 21.88 6.87 -46.31
C VAL A 316 22.28 8.17 -45.63
N ALA A 317 22.96 8.99 -46.42
CA ALA A 317 23.55 10.28 -46.14
C ALA A 317 22.53 11.37 -45.79
#